data_AF-A0A285IRL4-F1
#
_entry.id   AF-A0A285IRL4-F1
#
_cell.length_a   1.000
_cell.length_b   1.000
_cell.length_c   1.000
_cell.angle_alpha   90.00
_cell.angle_beta   90.00
_cell.angle_gamma   90.00
#
_symmetry.space_group_name_H-M   'P 1'
#
loop_
_entity.id
_entity.type
_entity.pdbx_description
1 polymer ?
#
loop_
_entity_poly.entity_id
_entity_poly.type
_entity_poly.pdbx_seq_one_letter_code
_entity_poly.pdbx_strand_id
1 'polypeptide(L)'
;MTGVRLFVPGTAATMTQWQDSLAGSGVPLDGVTVEWVANDGSFGEAFGYGTMSAEEQRAVAGAGSALVLDLPAYLGAAAGEVAALIAALGDAGALGVRLEQSKLGWPVARWIEALRGGDPWLLYHCTVVALQDGGVTRTCGMHAFGLPDAQVEAAASEILDVLNVYQLAEDPVLASGDTFAPDADTPRRRLERWPDDGYPPGHPCHNPFGVWRLGAEGGRAEARGEQRPVFIPALVAVLTAAEEKAGRPLRRDEVERLTDDSTCMMMSHADAKNFERGRGYADLEPELAWSQWQVVRANSVAINDGGRA
;
A
#
# COMPACT_ATOMS: atom_id res chain seq x y z
N MET A 1 4.14 4.77 -8.29
CA MET A 1 5.37 4.01 -8.00
C MET A 1 4.95 2.57 -7.71
N THR A 2 5.47 1.61 -8.46
CA THR A 2 5.25 0.18 -8.20
C THR A 2 6.40 -0.33 -7.35
N GLY A 3 6.12 -0.81 -6.13
CA GLY A 3 7.12 -1.40 -5.24
C GLY A 3 7.16 -0.76 -3.85
N VAL A 4 8.26 -0.98 -3.13
CA VAL A 4 8.46 -0.50 -1.76
C VAL A 4 9.51 0.60 -1.65
N ARG A 5 9.27 1.58 -0.76
CA ARG A 5 10.21 2.66 -0.46
C ARG A 5 10.64 2.57 0.99
N LEU A 6 11.94 2.47 1.21
CA LEU A 6 12.53 2.34 2.54
C LEU A 6 13.31 3.59 2.89
N PHE A 7 13.21 4.04 4.14
CA PHE A 7 14.06 5.06 4.73
C PHE A 7 14.92 4.41 5.82
N VAL A 8 16.24 4.51 5.65
CA VAL A 8 17.23 3.71 6.39
C VAL A 8 18.29 4.62 7.02
N PRO A 9 18.08 5.11 8.25
CA PRO A 9 19.09 5.85 8.99
C PRO A 9 20.22 4.93 9.47
N GLY A 10 21.45 5.44 9.46
CA GLY A 10 22.62 4.69 9.93
C GLY A 10 23.78 5.54 10.41
N THR A 11 24.81 4.87 10.92
CA THR A 11 25.97 5.52 11.53
C THR A 11 26.90 6.20 10.51
N ALA A 12 26.88 5.76 9.26
CA ALA A 12 27.64 6.39 8.19
C ALA A 12 27.15 7.83 7.95
N ALA A 13 28.09 8.77 7.85
CA ALA A 13 27.85 10.20 7.66
C ALA A 13 27.92 10.63 6.19
N THR A 14 28.47 9.79 5.29
CA THR A 14 28.61 10.11 3.87
C THR A 14 28.24 8.92 2.99
N MET A 15 27.90 9.19 1.73
CA MET A 15 27.64 8.13 0.74
C MET A 15 28.85 7.21 0.54
N THR A 16 30.07 7.75 0.58
CA THR A 16 31.30 6.93 0.48
C THR A 16 31.42 5.94 1.63
N GLN A 17 31.11 6.34 2.87
CA GLN A 17 31.14 5.42 4.01
C GLN A 17 30.10 4.30 3.89
N TRP A 18 28.91 4.61 3.35
CA TRP A 18 27.91 3.60 3.02
C TRP A 18 28.41 2.63 1.95
N GLN A 19 28.99 3.14 0.86
CA GLN A 19 29.54 2.34 -0.22
C GLN A 19 30.66 1.41 0.24
N ASP A 20 31.61 1.93 1.03
CA ASP A 20 32.72 1.15 1.57
C ASP A 20 32.23 0.01 2.46
N SER A 21 31.21 0.28 3.28
CA SER A 21 30.61 -0.72 4.17
C SER A 21 29.80 -1.77 3.40
N LEU A 22 29.16 -1.39 2.29
CA LEU A 22 28.33 -2.27 1.47
C LEU A 22 29.12 -3.05 0.41
N ALA A 23 30.34 -2.63 0.06
CA ALA A 23 31.14 -3.19 -1.05
C ALA A 23 31.42 -4.70 -0.95
N GLY A 24 31.30 -5.30 0.24
CA GLY A 24 31.48 -6.74 0.48
C GLY A 24 30.19 -7.53 0.69
N SER A 25 29.02 -6.89 0.69
CA SER A 25 27.74 -7.52 1.09
C SER A 25 27.15 -8.47 0.05
N GLY A 26 27.56 -8.36 -1.23
CA GLY A 26 27.04 -9.20 -2.31
C GLY A 26 25.55 -9.01 -2.60
N VAL A 27 24.92 -7.96 -2.08
CA VAL A 27 23.49 -7.72 -2.28
C VAL A 27 23.23 -7.18 -3.68
N PRO A 28 22.31 -7.80 -4.45
CA PRO A 28 21.89 -7.25 -5.73
C PRO A 28 21.12 -5.94 -5.49
N LEU A 29 21.69 -4.83 -5.96
CA LEU A 29 21.02 -3.53 -6.03
C LEU A 29 20.43 -3.27 -7.42
N ASP A 30 20.33 -4.31 -8.26
CA ASP A 30 19.81 -4.18 -9.62
C ASP A 30 18.39 -3.63 -9.59
N GLY A 31 18.21 -2.46 -10.24
CA GLY A 31 16.93 -1.76 -10.28
C GLY A 31 16.55 -1.01 -8.99
N VAL A 32 17.35 -1.09 -7.92
CA VAL A 32 17.14 -0.30 -6.70
C VAL A 32 17.68 1.10 -6.91
N THR A 33 16.83 2.12 -6.74
CA THR A 33 17.28 3.51 -6.72
C THR A 33 17.68 3.89 -5.31
N VAL A 34 18.84 4.53 -5.15
CA VAL A 34 19.41 4.92 -3.86
C VAL A 34 19.62 6.42 -3.83
N GLU A 35 19.04 7.07 -2.83
CA GLU A 35 19.26 8.48 -2.52
C GLU A 35 19.89 8.60 -1.13
N TRP A 36 20.92 9.43 -1.00
CA TRP A 36 21.55 9.74 0.27
C TRP A 36 20.93 10.99 0.87
N VAL A 37 20.62 10.95 2.17
CA VAL A 37 19.99 12.05 2.89
C VAL A 37 20.84 12.42 4.11
N ALA A 38 21.23 13.69 4.20
CA ALA A 38 21.90 14.23 5.37
C ALA A 38 20.96 14.23 6.59
N ASN A 39 21.48 13.95 7.78
CA ASN A 39 20.68 14.11 9.00
C ASN A 39 20.45 15.60 9.28
N ASP A 40 19.18 16.01 9.27
CA ASP A 40 18.70 17.37 9.56
C ASP A 40 18.09 17.51 10.95
N GLY A 41 18.15 16.45 11.76
CA GLY A 41 17.55 16.34 13.09
C GLY A 41 16.16 15.71 13.12
N SER A 42 15.53 15.44 11.96
CA SER A 42 14.17 14.88 11.89
C SER A 42 14.09 13.37 12.04
N PHE A 43 15.22 12.66 11.95
CA PHE A 43 15.21 11.19 11.80
C PHE A 43 14.60 10.47 13.00
N GLY A 44 14.82 10.96 14.23
CA GLY A 44 14.23 10.36 15.42
C GLY A 44 12.70 10.44 15.43
N GLU A 45 12.14 11.60 15.04
CA GLU A 45 10.70 11.81 14.93
C GLU A 45 10.08 10.91 13.86
N ALA A 46 10.80 10.69 12.76
CA ALA A 46 10.36 9.81 11.68
C ALA A 46 10.08 8.36 12.15
N PHE A 47 10.64 7.92 13.29
CA PHE A 47 10.44 6.61 13.93
C PHE A 47 9.61 6.70 15.23
N GLY A 48 8.96 7.84 15.48
CA GLY A 48 8.24 8.12 16.72
C GLY A 48 6.90 7.38 16.91
N TYR A 49 6.40 6.66 15.89
CA TYR A 49 5.09 5.98 15.91
C TYR A 49 5.05 4.67 16.74
N GLY A 50 5.81 4.58 17.82
CA GLY A 50 5.71 3.50 18.81
C GLY A 50 6.29 2.15 18.41
N THR A 51 7.04 2.08 17.32
CA THR A 51 7.65 0.85 16.77
C THR A 51 9.11 0.65 17.20
N MET A 52 9.72 1.69 17.76
CA MET A 52 11.05 1.66 18.39
C MET A 52 10.97 2.15 19.83
N SER A 53 11.83 1.61 20.69
CA SER A 53 12.05 2.12 22.05
C SER A 53 12.64 3.53 22.04
N ALA A 54 12.54 4.24 23.17
CA ALA A 54 13.11 5.58 23.29
C ALA A 54 14.64 5.62 23.12
N GLU A 55 15.34 4.52 23.41
CA GLU A 55 16.78 4.41 23.19
C GLU A 55 17.12 4.27 21.71
N GLU A 56 16.41 3.40 21.01
CA GLU A 56 16.54 3.22 19.56
C GLU A 56 16.21 4.50 18.80
N GLN A 57 15.15 5.21 19.19
CA GLN A 57 14.80 6.51 18.61
C GLN A 57 15.90 7.55 18.83
N ARG A 58 16.55 7.58 20.01
CA ARG A 58 17.70 8.46 20.26
C ARG A 58 18.90 8.10 19.40
N ALA A 59 19.15 6.81 19.18
CA ALA A 59 20.21 6.36 18.29
C ALA A 59 19.93 6.80 16.85
N VAL A 60 18.69 6.62 16.36
CA VAL A 60 18.25 7.08 15.04
C VAL A 60 18.37 8.60 14.90
N ALA A 61 18.00 9.37 15.94
CA ALA A 61 18.16 10.82 15.93
C ALA A 61 19.64 11.25 15.79
N GLY A 62 20.56 10.45 16.33
CA GLY A 62 22.01 10.66 16.25
C GLY A 62 22.68 10.02 15.03
N ALA A 63 21.93 9.47 14.08
CA ALA A 63 22.47 8.87 12.86
C ALA A 63 23.34 9.87 12.07
N GLY A 64 24.37 9.39 11.36
CA GLY A 64 25.21 10.25 10.53
C GLY A 64 24.48 10.72 9.28
N SER A 65 23.73 9.82 8.66
CA SER A 65 22.92 10.06 7.47
C SER A 65 21.87 8.94 7.31
N ALA A 66 21.06 9.03 6.26
CA ALA A 66 20.15 7.97 5.87
C ALA A 66 20.27 7.66 4.37
N LEU A 67 19.77 6.49 3.99
CA LEU A 67 19.49 6.11 2.62
C LEU A 67 17.98 6.03 2.40
N VAL A 68 17.50 6.60 1.30
CA VAL A 68 16.17 6.34 0.75
C VAL A 68 16.33 5.36 -0.39
N LEU A 69 15.62 4.24 -0.31
CA LEU A 69 15.71 3.15 -1.27
C LEU A 69 14.35 2.96 -1.93
N ASP A 70 14.30 3.03 -3.26
CA ASP A 70 13.14 2.61 -4.05
C ASP A 70 13.41 1.23 -4.65
N LEU A 71 12.66 0.24 -4.20
CA LEU A 71 12.77 -1.14 -4.63
C LEU A 71 11.64 -1.44 -5.63
N PRO A 72 11.94 -1.94 -6.83
CA PRO A 72 10.95 -2.25 -7.87
C PRO A 72 10.24 -3.59 -7.61
N ALA A 73 9.92 -3.90 -6.35
CA ALA A 73 9.33 -5.16 -5.93
C ALA A 73 8.35 -4.97 -4.77
N TYR A 74 7.40 -5.90 -4.65
CA TYR A 74 6.53 -6.00 -3.48
C TYR A 74 7.13 -6.97 -2.46
N LEU A 75 6.92 -6.71 -1.16
CA LEU A 75 7.49 -7.51 -0.08
C LEU A 75 7.08 -8.99 -0.16
N GLY A 76 5.85 -9.30 -0.57
CA GLY A 76 5.38 -10.68 -0.68
C GLY A 76 6.10 -11.51 -1.75
N ALA A 77 6.56 -10.87 -2.84
CA ALA A 77 7.23 -11.55 -3.94
C ALA A 77 8.76 -11.61 -3.78
N ALA A 78 9.34 -10.73 -2.94
CA ALA A 78 10.79 -10.55 -2.79
C ALA A 78 11.24 -10.55 -1.33
N ALA A 79 10.52 -11.24 -0.43
CA ALA A 79 10.78 -11.18 1.01
C ALA A 79 12.23 -11.58 1.37
N GLY A 80 12.76 -12.61 0.70
CA GLY A 80 14.12 -13.10 0.93
C GLY A 80 15.19 -12.10 0.48
N GLU A 81 15.03 -11.52 -0.69
CA GLU A 81 15.92 -10.51 -1.26
C GLU A 81 15.90 -9.23 -0.42
N VAL A 82 14.71 -8.76 -0.03
CA VAL A 82 14.55 -7.58 0.84
C VAL A 82 15.17 -7.84 2.22
N ALA A 83 15.00 -9.05 2.79
CA ALA A 83 15.64 -9.40 4.05
C ALA A 83 17.17 -9.43 3.94
N ALA A 84 17.72 -9.91 2.83
CA ALA A 84 19.16 -9.90 2.58
C ALA A 84 19.71 -8.47 2.44
N LEU A 85 18.98 -7.60 1.73
CA LEU A 85 19.30 -6.18 1.65
C LEU A 85 19.28 -5.49 3.01
N ILE A 86 18.22 -5.68 3.80
CA ILE A 86 18.10 -5.10 5.14
C ILE A 86 19.20 -5.63 6.08
N ALA A 87 19.56 -6.90 5.97
CA ALA A 87 20.68 -7.46 6.74
C ALA A 87 22.03 -6.80 6.38
N ALA A 88 22.32 -6.65 5.09
CA ALA A 88 23.54 -5.97 4.64
C ALA A 88 23.58 -4.50 5.05
N LEU A 89 22.45 -3.80 5.01
CA LEU A 89 22.34 -2.44 5.53
C LEU A 89 22.62 -2.40 7.02
N GLY A 90 22.12 -3.38 7.78
CA GLY A 90 22.44 -3.57 9.21
C GLY A 90 23.94 -3.75 9.47
N ASP A 91 24.58 -4.66 8.72
CA ASP A 91 26.04 -4.89 8.80
C ASP A 91 26.83 -3.62 8.43
N ALA A 92 26.28 -2.78 7.55
CA ALA A 92 26.82 -1.49 7.17
C ALA A 92 26.49 -0.34 8.14
N GLY A 93 25.83 -0.63 9.27
CA GLY A 93 25.55 0.34 10.34
C GLY A 93 24.18 1.00 10.28
N ALA A 94 23.20 0.43 9.55
CA ALA A 94 21.81 0.86 9.65
C ALA A 94 21.25 0.57 11.05
N LEU A 95 20.51 1.55 11.57
CA LEU A 95 19.92 1.50 12.92
C LEU A 95 18.47 1.02 12.92
N GLY A 96 17.78 1.22 11.80
CA GLY A 96 16.40 0.83 11.60
C GLY A 96 15.99 0.98 10.15
N VAL A 97 14.81 0.48 9.83
CA VAL A 97 14.21 0.63 8.51
C VAL A 97 12.78 1.10 8.69
N ARG A 98 12.44 2.21 8.04
CA ARG A 98 11.07 2.71 7.94
C ARG A 98 10.51 2.42 6.56
N LEU A 99 9.30 1.91 6.54
CA LEU A 99 8.54 1.72 5.32
C LEU A 99 7.72 2.99 5.04
N GLU A 100 7.97 3.66 3.92
CA GLU A 100 7.28 4.92 3.61
C GLU A 100 5.78 4.75 3.32
N GLN A 101 5.37 3.55 2.91
CA GLN A 101 3.98 3.18 2.61
C GLN A 101 3.07 3.25 3.84
N SER A 102 3.58 2.99 5.04
CA SER A 102 2.80 3.01 6.29
C SER A 102 3.39 3.91 7.38
N LYS A 103 4.60 4.45 7.14
CA LYS A 103 5.42 5.20 8.10
C LYS A 103 5.88 4.39 9.32
N LEU A 104 5.64 3.08 9.36
CA LEU A 104 6.14 2.22 10.42
C LEU A 104 7.65 2.01 10.28
N GLY A 105 8.38 2.10 11.40
CA GLY A 105 9.82 1.99 11.43
C GLY A 105 10.31 1.08 12.55
N TRP A 106 10.98 -0.01 12.18
CA TRP A 106 11.42 -1.02 13.12
C TRP A 106 12.94 -1.16 13.14
N PRO A 107 13.54 -1.66 14.24
CA PRO A 107 14.93 -2.07 14.23
C PRO A 107 15.21 -3.10 13.14
N VAL A 108 16.42 -3.09 12.59
CA VAL A 108 16.85 -4.00 11.52
C VAL A 108 16.53 -5.46 11.83
N ALA A 109 16.81 -5.91 13.06
CA ALA A 109 16.58 -7.29 13.48
C ALA A 109 15.09 -7.70 13.38
N ARG A 110 14.17 -6.79 13.70
CA ARG A 110 12.72 -7.05 13.66
C ARG A 110 12.21 -7.20 12.23
N TRP A 111 12.73 -6.39 11.29
CA TRP A 111 12.42 -6.56 9.87
C TRP A 111 12.93 -7.88 9.31
N ILE A 112 14.15 -8.28 9.68
CA ILE A 112 14.72 -9.57 9.24
C ILE A 112 13.89 -10.74 9.78
N GLU A 113 13.49 -10.68 11.05
CA GLU A 113 12.59 -11.66 11.68
C GLU A 113 11.27 -11.77 10.91
N ALA A 114 10.63 -10.65 10.61
CA ALA A 114 9.35 -10.61 9.90
C ALA A 114 9.45 -11.18 8.47
N LEU A 115 10.47 -10.79 7.72
CA LEU A 115 10.62 -11.19 6.32
C LEU A 115 11.10 -12.64 6.15
N ARG A 116 11.93 -13.16 7.07
CA ARG A 116 12.44 -14.54 7.00
C ARG A 116 11.59 -15.54 7.77
N GLY A 117 10.80 -15.09 8.76
CA GLY A 117 10.04 -15.96 9.65
C GLY A 117 8.87 -16.67 8.97
N GLY A 118 8.38 -16.15 7.85
CA GLY A 118 7.24 -16.72 7.13
C GLY A 118 5.90 -16.63 7.88
N ASP A 119 5.85 -15.84 8.96
CA ASP A 119 4.63 -15.56 9.72
C ASP A 119 3.90 -14.34 9.12
N PRO A 120 2.72 -14.53 8.48
CA PRO A 120 1.96 -13.44 7.90
C PRO A 120 1.52 -12.38 8.91
N TRP A 121 1.28 -12.77 10.17
CA TRP A 121 0.87 -11.83 11.22
C TRP A 121 2.01 -10.89 11.61
N LEU A 122 3.20 -11.44 11.82
CA LEU A 122 4.38 -10.64 12.12
C LEU A 122 4.70 -9.69 10.96
N LEU A 123 4.68 -10.20 9.72
CA LEU A 123 4.95 -9.38 8.54
C LEU A 123 3.90 -8.28 8.36
N TYR A 124 2.63 -8.59 8.57
CA TYR A 124 1.54 -7.61 8.60
C TYR A 124 1.78 -6.51 9.62
N HIS A 125 2.04 -6.86 10.90
CA HIS A 125 2.26 -5.87 11.96
C HIS A 125 3.52 -5.02 11.76
N CYS A 126 4.53 -5.54 11.07
CA CYS A 126 5.70 -4.74 10.70
C CYS A 126 5.40 -3.74 9.59
N THR A 127 4.38 -4.00 8.76
CA THR A 127 4.16 -3.32 7.49
C THR A 127 2.94 -2.40 7.48
N VAL A 128 1.88 -2.74 8.23
CA VAL A 128 0.58 -2.10 8.12
C VAL A 128 0.18 -1.44 9.44
N VAL A 129 -0.27 -0.20 9.37
CA VAL A 129 -0.79 0.56 10.52
C VAL A 129 -2.30 0.69 10.44
N ALA A 130 -2.99 0.58 11.58
CA ALA A 130 -4.39 0.93 11.71
C ALA A 130 -4.53 2.38 12.20
N LEU A 131 -5.32 3.17 11.49
CA LEU A 131 -5.60 4.57 11.75
C LEU A 131 -7.08 4.71 12.08
N GLN A 132 -7.40 5.46 13.14
CA GLN A 132 -8.78 5.73 13.52
C GLN A 132 -9.05 7.23 13.43
N ASP A 133 -10.05 7.59 12.63
CA ASP A 133 -10.51 8.97 12.47
C ASP A 133 -12.03 9.02 12.25
N GLY A 134 -12.73 9.97 12.87
CA GLY A 134 -14.16 10.19 12.62
C GLY A 134 -15.09 8.99 12.87
N GLY A 135 -14.71 8.01 13.70
CA GLY A 135 -15.48 6.78 13.91
C GLY A 135 -15.23 5.68 12.87
N VAL A 136 -14.30 5.93 11.95
CA VAL A 136 -13.83 4.99 10.93
C VAL A 136 -12.45 4.48 11.34
N THR A 137 -12.24 3.17 11.21
CA THR A 137 -10.90 2.58 11.28
C THR A 137 -10.48 2.16 9.88
N ARG A 138 -9.24 2.48 9.50
CA ARG A 138 -8.64 2.16 8.20
C ARG A 138 -7.24 1.61 8.40
N THR A 139 -6.82 0.68 7.55
CA THR A 139 -5.42 0.25 7.49
C THR A 139 -4.64 1.02 6.43
N CYS A 140 -3.34 1.11 6.60
CA CYS A 140 -2.44 1.73 5.62
C CYS A 140 -1.13 0.93 5.53
N GLY A 141 -0.80 0.49 4.32
CA GLY A 141 0.48 -0.18 4.04
C GLY A 141 0.36 -1.45 3.20
N MET A 142 -0.86 -1.94 2.93
CA MET A 142 -1.06 -3.18 2.17
C MET A 142 -0.52 -3.11 0.72
N HIS A 143 -0.37 -1.91 0.16
CA HIS A 143 0.26 -1.73 -1.16
C HIS A 143 1.73 -2.10 -1.21
N ALA A 144 2.41 -2.24 -0.06
CA ALA A 144 3.73 -2.85 0.01
C ALA A 144 3.74 -4.31 -0.50
N PHE A 145 2.57 -4.95 -0.54
CA PHE A 145 2.35 -6.32 -1.01
C PHE A 145 1.58 -6.39 -2.34
N GLY A 146 1.28 -5.25 -2.97
CA GLY A 146 0.41 -5.24 -4.15
C GLY A 146 -1.06 -5.57 -3.82
N LEU A 147 -1.51 -5.17 -2.63
CA LEU A 147 -2.83 -5.48 -2.06
C LEU A 147 -3.56 -4.21 -1.60
N PRO A 148 -4.91 -4.21 -1.59
CA PRO A 148 -5.68 -3.13 -1.01
C PRO A 148 -5.62 -3.12 0.51
N ASP A 149 -5.76 -1.94 1.08
CA ASP A 149 -6.03 -1.75 2.50
C ASP A 149 -7.49 -2.10 2.84
N ALA A 150 -7.87 -2.01 4.11
CA ALA A 150 -9.22 -2.28 4.58
C ALA A 150 -9.75 -1.15 5.48
N GLN A 151 -11.07 -1.00 5.52
CA GLN A 151 -11.75 0.03 6.32
C GLN A 151 -13.10 -0.46 6.85
N VAL A 152 -13.46 -0.04 8.06
CA VAL A 152 -14.78 -0.26 8.66
C VAL A 152 -15.26 0.96 9.44
N GLU A 153 -16.56 1.24 9.39
CA GLU A 153 -17.22 2.24 10.25
C GLU A 153 -17.44 1.67 11.67
N ALA A 154 -16.34 1.44 12.39
CA ALA A 154 -16.33 1.03 13.79
C ALA A 154 -14.93 1.25 14.37
N ALA A 155 -14.82 1.23 15.70
CA ALA A 155 -13.52 1.23 16.39
C ALA A 155 -12.79 -0.14 16.33
N ALA A 156 -13.36 -1.15 15.65
CA ALA A 156 -12.84 -2.51 15.67
C ALA A 156 -11.70 -2.69 14.66
N SER A 157 -10.46 -2.73 15.15
CA SER A 157 -9.27 -3.02 14.33
C SER A 157 -9.15 -4.51 13.96
N GLU A 158 -9.54 -5.41 14.86
CA GLU A 158 -9.25 -6.85 14.74
C GLU A 158 -9.80 -7.47 13.45
N ILE A 159 -11.04 -7.12 13.03
CA ILE A 159 -11.60 -7.64 11.79
C ILE A 159 -10.81 -7.19 10.55
N LEU A 160 -10.25 -5.97 10.58
CA LEU A 160 -9.39 -5.47 9.50
C LEU A 160 -8.04 -6.19 9.50
N ASP A 161 -7.48 -6.42 10.68
CA ASP A 161 -6.22 -7.15 10.84
C ASP A 161 -6.36 -8.58 10.28
N VAL A 162 -7.42 -9.30 10.65
CA VAL A 162 -7.66 -10.67 10.15
C VAL A 162 -7.93 -10.67 8.64
N LEU A 163 -8.70 -9.70 8.10
CA LEU A 163 -8.91 -9.60 6.65
C LEU A 163 -7.59 -9.38 5.91
N ASN A 164 -6.76 -8.45 6.37
CA ASN A 164 -5.49 -8.14 5.72
C ASN A 164 -4.50 -9.30 5.83
N VAL A 165 -4.43 -9.97 6.97
CA VAL A 165 -3.61 -11.18 7.13
C VAL A 165 -4.11 -12.31 6.24
N TYR A 166 -5.43 -12.51 6.11
CA TYR A 166 -6.02 -13.46 5.17
C TYR A 166 -5.63 -13.14 3.72
N GLN A 167 -5.63 -11.85 3.34
CA GLN A 167 -5.14 -11.43 2.02
C GLN A 167 -3.67 -11.81 1.78
N LEU A 168 -2.82 -11.70 2.81
CA LEU A 168 -1.39 -12.03 2.74
C LEU A 168 -1.13 -13.53 2.73
N ALA A 169 -1.83 -14.28 3.59
CA ALA A 169 -1.58 -15.69 3.83
C ALA A 169 -2.17 -16.60 2.75
N GLU A 170 -3.35 -16.25 2.23
CA GLU A 170 -4.13 -17.14 1.35
C GLU A 170 -4.31 -16.61 -0.07
N ASP A 171 -3.87 -15.38 -0.34
CA ASP A 171 -4.02 -14.70 -1.62
C ASP A 171 -5.42 -14.86 -2.28
N PRO A 172 -6.51 -14.59 -1.54
CA PRO A 172 -7.88 -14.93 -1.94
C PRO A 172 -8.36 -14.13 -3.16
N VAL A 173 -9.29 -14.70 -3.92
CA VAL A 173 -9.97 -14.01 -5.03
C VAL A 173 -11.25 -13.34 -4.51
N LEU A 174 -11.07 -12.15 -3.95
CA LEU A 174 -12.15 -11.30 -3.42
C LEU A 174 -12.70 -10.36 -4.50
N ALA A 175 -14.00 -10.09 -4.44
CA ALA A 175 -14.70 -9.11 -5.27
C ALA A 175 -15.73 -8.32 -4.43
N SER A 176 -16.11 -7.13 -4.90
CA SER A 176 -17.29 -6.44 -4.35
C SER A 176 -18.51 -7.35 -4.36
N GLY A 177 -19.30 -7.26 -3.29
CA GLY A 177 -20.46 -8.11 -3.07
C GLY A 177 -20.17 -9.37 -2.26
N ASP A 178 -18.90 -9.78 -2.11
CA ASP A 178 -18.50 -10.85 -1.19
C ASP A 178 -18.81 -10.51 0.26
N THR A 179 -18.75 -11.52 1.14
CA THR A 179 -18.82 -11.31 2.59
C THR A 179 -17.60 -11.87 3.28
N PHE A 180 -17.15 -11.20 4.34
CA PHE A 180 -16.06 -11.64 5.19
C PHE A 180 -16.49 -11.71 6.66
N ALA A 181 -15.99 -12.73 7.37
CA ALA A 181 -16.06 -12.86 8.82
C ALA A 181 -14.77 -13.55 9.28
N PRO A 182 -14.12 -13.08 10.36
CA PRO A 182 -12.88 -13.68 10.86
C PRO A 182 -13.09 -15.06 11.47
N ASP A 183 -14.28 -15.32 12.02
CA ASP A 183 -14.65 -16.57 12.68
C ASP A 183 -16.18 -16.79 12.60
N ALA A 184 -16.68 -17.86 13.23
CA ALA A 184 -18.09 -18.24 13.19
C ALA A 184 -19.00 -17.37 14.09
N ASP A 185 -18.42 -16.72 15.11
CA ASP A 185 -19.13 -15.94 16.12
C ASP A 185 -19.17 -14.44 15.77
N THR A 186 -18.24 -13.97 14.94
CA THR A 186 -18.20 -12.59 14.45
C THR A 186 -19.19 -12.39 13.30
N PRO A 187 -20.09 -11.38 13.37
CA PRO A 187 -21.00 -11.07 12.28
C PRO A 187 -20.27 -10.80 10.97
N ARG A 188 -20.65 -11.52 9.91
CA ARG A 188 -20.13 -11.26 8.56
C ARG A 188 -20.48 -9.85 8.11
N ARG A 189 -19.67 -9.28 7.22
CA ARG A 189 -19.88 -7.98 6.59
C ARG A 189 -19.66 -8.10 5.09
N ARG A 190 -20.43 -7.33 4.31
CA ARG A 190 -20.22 -7.24 2.86
C ARG A 190 -18.96 -6.43 2.56
N LEU A 191 -18.19 -6.88 1.57
CA LEU A 191 -17.04 -6.17 1.03
C LEU A 191 -17.46 -5.35 -0.19
N GLU A 192 -16.94 -4.12 -0.27
CA GLU A 192 -17.01 -3.29 -1.45
C GLU A 192 -15.63 -2.66 -1.70
N ARG A 193 -15.11 -2.78 -2.91
CA ARG A 193 -13.81 -2.21 -3.28
C ARG A 193 -13.98 -0.75 -3.64
N TRP A 194 -13.12 0.11 -3.13
CA TRP A 194 -13.10 1.54 -3.44
C TRP A 194 -11.69 2.02 -3.78
N PRO A 195 -11.54 3.08 -4.59
CA PRO A 195 -10.30 3.83 -4.65
C PRO A 195 -9.90 4.34 -3.26
N ASP A 196 -8.60 4.48 -3.02
CA ASP A 196 -8.11 5.08 -1.78
C ASP A 196 -8.42 6.58 -1.76
N ASP A 197 -9.12 7.00 -0.71
CA ASP A 197 -9.49 8.39 -0.43
C ASP A 197 -8.82 8.94 0.85
N GLY A 198 -7.87 8.20 1.43
CA GLY A 198 -7.11 8.63 2.61
C GLY A 198 -5.91 9.48 2.30
N TYR A 199 -5.29 9.21 1.17
CA TYR A 199 -4.11 9.92 0.72
C TYR A 199 -4.26 10.30 -0.76
N PRO A 200 -3.78 11.48 -1.17
CA PRO A 200 -3.78 11.84 -2.57
C PRO A 200 -2.75 10.99 -3.35
N PRO A 201 -3.00 10.68 -4.63
CA PRO A 201 -2.03 10.03 -5.49
C PRO A 201 -0.68 10.77 -5.48
N GLY A 202 0.41 10.01 -5.46
CA GLY A 202 1.76 10.55 -5.30
C GLY A 202 2.23 10.64 -3.84
N HIS A 203 1.33 10.67 -2.85
CA HIS A 203 1.71 10.47 -1.46
C HIS A 203 2.15 9.00 -1.25
N PRO A 204 3.25 8.71 -0.51
CA PRO A 204 3.73 7.34 -0.33
C PRO A 204 2.72 6.38 0.30
N CYS A 205 1.82 6.90 1.14
CA CYS A 205 0.76 6.12 1.79
C CYS A 205 -0.49 5.89 0.93
N HIS A 206 -0.55 6.49 -0.27
CA HIS A 206 -1.66 6.24 -1.19
C HIS A 206 -1.61 4.80 -1.70
N ASN A 207 -2.70 4.06 -1.51
CA ASN A 207 -2.80 2.69 -1.96
C ASN A 207 -3.43 2.64 -3.38
N PRO A 208 -2.65 2.40 -4.45
CA PRO A 208 -3.17 2.35 -5.81
C PRO A 208 -4.08 1.13 -6.07
N PHE A 209 -4.08 0.14 -5.18
CA PHE A 209 -5.00 -0.99 -5.23
C PHE A 209 -6.32 -0.66 -4.51
N GLY A 210 -6.45 0.50 -3.87
CA GLY A 210 -7.67 0.91 -3.20
C GLY A 210 -7.85 0.25 -1.83
N VAL A 211 -9.10 0.22 -1.37
CA VAL A 211 -9.49 -0.16 -0.01
C VAL A 211 -10.72 -1.05 -0.06
N TRP A 212 -10.72 -2.15 0.69
CA TRP A 212 -11.93 -2.90 1.02
C TRP A 212 -12.73 -2.18 2.10
N ARG A 213 -13.93 -1.71 1.77
CA ARG A 213 -14.88 -1.18 2.74
C ARG A 213 -15.78 -2.30 3.24
N LEU A 214 -15.74 -2.55 4.55
CA LEU A 214 -16.62 -3.49 5.22
C LEU A 214 -17.91 -2.77 5.59
N GLY A 215 -19.03 -3.24 5.05
CA GLY A 215 -20.35 -2.70 5.34
C GLY A 215 -20.83 -3.00 6.77
N ALA A 216 -22.10 -2.69 7.02
CA ALA A 216 -22.78 -3.04 8.27
C ALA A 216 -22.80 -4.55 8.52
N GLU A 217 -22.99 -4.93 9.78
CA GLU A 217 -23.09 -6.34 10.19
C GLU A 217 -24.26 -7.05 9.50
N GLY A 218 -24.00 -8.27 9.04
CA GLY A 218 -24.92 -9.09 8.28
C GLY A 218 -24.75 -8.94 6.76
N GLY A 219 -25.87 -9.13 6.05
CA GLY A 219 -25.88 -9.24 4.59
C GLY A 219 -25.63 -10.66 4.08
N ARG A 220 -25.72 -10.82 2.75
CA ARG A 220 -25.48 -12.08 2.04
C ARG A 220 -24.53 -11.80 0.90
N ALA A 221 -23.63 -12.72 0.60
CA ALA A 221 -22.81 -12.62 -0.59
C ALA A 221 -23.70 -12.50 -1.83
N GLU A 222 -23.33 -11.62 -2.74
CA GLU A 222 -23.95 -11.53 -4.05
C GLU A 222 -23.50 -12.68 -4.94
N ALA A 223 -24.43 -13.18 -5.76
CA ALA A 223 -24.07 -14.11 -6.81
C ALA A 223 -23.25 -13.35 -7.86
N ARG A 224 -22.00 -13.75 -8.04
CA ARG A 224 -21.16 -13.25 -9.14
C ARG A 224 -20.98 -14.32 -10.20
N GLY A 225 -20.88 -13.88 -11.46
CA GLY A 225 -20.52 -14.77 -12.57
C GLY A 225 -19.08 -15.28 -12.45
N GLU A 226 -18.75 -16.30 -13.25
CA GLU A 226 -17.39 -16.87 -13.32
C GLU A 226 -16.34 -15.86 -13.81
N GLN A 227 -16.78 -14.87 -14.58
CA GLN A 227 -15.95 -13.86 -15.21
C GLN A 227 -16.45 -12.45 -14.88
N ARG A 228 -15.53 -11.48 -14.98
CA ARG A 228 -15.80 -10.05 -14.88
C ARG A 228 -15.18 -9.29 -16.05
N PRO A 229 -15.74 -8.14 -16.46
CA PRO A 229 -15.13 -7.29 -17.46
C PRO A 229 -13.85 -6.65 -16.91
N VAL A 230 -12.80 -6.63 -17.72
CA VAL A 230 -11.56 -5.88 -17.50
C VAL A 230 -11.37 -4.92 -18.66
N PHE A 231 -11.32 -3.62 -18.37
CA PHE A 231 -11.30 -2.58 -19.39
C PHE A 231 -9.89 -2.32 -19.92
N ILE A 232 -9.78 -2.19 -21.26
CA ILE A 232 -8.52 -1.91 -21.96
C ILE A 232 -8.79 -0.83 -23.02
N PRO A 233 -8.33 0.42 -22.81
CA PRO A 233 -7.62 0.92 -21.62
C PRO A 233 -8.50 0.94 -20.36
N ALA A 234 -7.86 1.04 -19.19
CA ALA A 234 -8.53 1.11 -17.89
C ALA A 234 -9.59 2.23 -17.83
N LEU A 235 -10.71 2.01 -17.14
CA LEU A 235 -11.80 2.99 -17.04
C LEU A 235 -11.28 4.31 -16.47
N VAL A 236 -10.44 4.26 -15.43
CA VAL A 236 -9.82 5.47 -14.87
C VAL A 236 -9.08 6.29 -15.93
N ALA A 237 -8.36 5.64 -16.85
CA ALA A 237 -7.62 6.32 -17.92
C ALA A 237 -8.56 6.88 -19.00
N VAL A 238 -9.62 6.14 -19.36
CA VAL A 238 -10.66 6.61 -20.29
C VAL A 238 -11.32 7.89 -19.75
N LEU A 239 -11.73 7.87 -18.48
CA LEU A 239 -12.41 8.99 -17.86
C LEU A 239 -11.49 10.19 -17.66
N THR A 240 -10.22 9.99 -17.26
CA THR A 240 -9.21 11.06 -17.20
C THR A 240 -9.05 11.75 -18.55
N ALA A 241 -8.81 10.99 -19.62
CA ALA A 241 -8.63 11.56 -20.95
C ALA A 241 -9.90 12.28 -21.46
N ALA A 242 -11.08 11.75 -21.15
CA ALA A 242 -12.35 12.37 -21.51
C ALA A 242 -12.58 13.69 -20.76
N GLU A 243 -12.25 13.76 -19.47
CA GLU A 243 -12.39 14.97 -18.66
C GLU A 243 -11.38 16.06 -19.10
N GLU A 244 -10.13 15.68 -19.36
CA GLU A 244 -9.10 16.56 -19.94
C GLU A 244 -9.54 17.15 -21.28
N LYS A 245 -10.08 16.30 -22.17
CA LYS A 245 -10.59 16.73 -23.48
C LYS A 245 -11.81 17.65 -23.35
N ALA A 246 -12.66 17.43 -22.36
CA ALA A 246 -13.81 18.28 -22.10
C ALA A 246 -13.42 19.63 -21.49
N GLY A 247 -12.27 19.70 -20.80
CA GLY A 247 -11.83 20.89 -20.06
C GLY A 247 -12.74 21.26 -18.89
N ARG A 248 -13.57 20.31 -18.43
CA ARG A 248 -14.52 20.46 -17.32
C ARG A 248 -14.81 19.11 -16.69
N PRO A 249 -15.26 19.06 -15.43
CA PRO A 249 -15.74 17.83 -14.81
C PRO A 249 -16.79 17.12 -15.66
N LEU A 250 -16.67 15.79 -15.80
CA LEU A 250 -17.67 14.95 -16.44
C LEU A 250 -18.94 14.89 -15.56
N ARG A 251 -20.10 14.87 -16.22
CA ARG A 251 -21.39 14.59 -15.58
C ARG A 251 -21.60 13.08 -15.43
N ARG A 252 -22.53 12.72 -14.55
CA ARG A 252 -22.90 11.31 -14.31
C ARG A 252 -23.27 10.56 -15.59
N ASP A 253 -24.12 11.17 -16.40
CA ASP A 253 -24.57 10.60 -17.67
C ASP A 253 -23.40 10.42 -18.67
N GLU A 254 -22.34 11.22 -18.57
CA GLU A 254 -21.15 11.10 -19.41
C GLU A 254 -20.26 9.95 -18.94
N VAL A 255 -20.06 9.80 -17.62
CA VAL A 255 -19.27 8.70 -17.04
C VAL A 255 -19.92 7.35 -17.30
N GLU A 256 -21.23 7.25 -17.08
CA GLU A 256 -21.98 6.00 -17.31
C GLU A 256 -21.93 5.60 -18.79
N ARG A 257 -22.19 6.54 -19.72
CA ARG A 257 -22.07 6.26 -21.17
C ARG A 257 -20.66 5.85 -21.58
N LEU A 258 -19.62 6.54 -21.10
CA LEU A 258 -18.24 6.18 -21.41
C LEU A 258 -17.88 4.80 -20.86
N THR A 259 -18.42 4.42 -19.71
CA THR A 259 -18.23 3.09 -19.13
C THR A 259 -18.88 2.02 -20.01
N ASP A 260 -20.13 2.23 -20.42
CA ASP A 260 -20.87 1.31 -21.29
C ASP A 260 -20.22 1.14 -22.67
N ASP A 261 -19.68 2.24 -23.24
CA ASP A 261 -19.05 2.25 -24.56
C ASP A 261 -17.57 1.78 -24.53
N SER A 262 -16.97 1.60 -23.36
CA SER A 262 -15.55 1.26 -23.24
C SER A 262 -15.28 -0.20 -23.60
N THR A 263 -14.15 -0.43 -24.27
CA THR A 263 -13.71 -1.77 -24.63
C THR A 263 -13.27 -2.55 -23.40
N CYS A 264 -13.83 -3.74 -23.21
CA CYS A 264 -13.43 -4.66 -22.16
C CYS A 264 -13.22 -6.08 -22.69
N MET A 265 -12.47 -6.87 -21.92
CA MET A 265 -12.35 -8.31 -22.09
C MET A 265 -12.91 -9.03 -20.87
N MET A 266 -13.62 -10.13 -21.09
CA MET A 266 -14.10 -10.96 -20.00
C MET A 266 -12.95 -11.84 -19.50
N MET A 267 -12.67 -11.78 -18.20
CA MET A 267 -11.60 -12.54 -17.56
C MET A 267 -12.13 -13.26 -16.33
N SER A 268 -11.50 -14.37 -15.94
CA SER A 268 -11.76 -14.93 -14.62
C SER A 268 -11.39 -13.90 -13.54
N HIS A 269 -12.01 -13.96 -12.37
CA HIS A 269 -11.68 -13.05 -11.27
C HIS A 269 -10.20 -13.16 -10.85
N ALA A 270 -9.63 -14.36 -10.92
CA ALA A 270 -8.21 -14.60 -10.63
C ALA A 270 -7.28 -13.91 -11.65
N ASP A 271 -7.57 -14.07 -12.95
CA ASP A 271 -6.78 -13.43 -14.00
C ASP A 271 -6.91 -11.90 -13.95
N ALA A 272 -8.10 -11.39 -13.65
CA ALA A 272 -8.32 -9.97 -13.49
C ALA A 272 -7.53 -9.39 -12.29
N LYS A 273 -7.49 -10.09 -11.15
CA LYS A 273 -6.65 -9.71 -10.00
C LYS A 273 -5.16 -9.70 -10.36
N ASN A 274 -4.69 -10.70 -11.09
CA ASN A 274 -3.30 -10.76 -11.56
C ASN A 274 -2.99 -9.64 -12.56
N PHE A 275 -3.93 -9.30 -13.43
CA PHE A 275 -3.81 -8.18 -14.36
C PHE A 275 -3.68 -6.84 -13.64
N GLU A 276 -4.50 -6.60 -12.61
CA GLU A 276 -4.41 -5.40 -11.75
C GLU A 276 -3.06 -5.27 -11.05
N ARG A 277 -2.54 -6.37 -10.49
CA ARG A 277 -1.21 -6.42 -9.90
C ARG A 277 -0.11 -6.12 -10.91
N GLY A 278 -0.20 -6.71 -12.10
CA GLY A 278 0.77 -6.52 -13.19
C GLY A 278 0.83 -5.08 -13.69
N ARG A 279 -0.32 -4.38 -13.77
CA ARG A 279 -0.35 -2.95 -14.12
C ARG A 279 -0.05 -2.02 -12.93
N GLY A 280 -0.13 -2.52 -11.71
CA GLY A 280 0.23 -1.80 -10.48
C GLY A 280 -0.86 -0.95 -9.83
N TYR A 281 -2.14 -1.11 -10.22
CA TYR A 281 -3.29 -0.39 -9.64
C TYR A 281 -4.63 -1.10 -9.90
N ALA A 282 -5.64 -0.83 -9.06
CA ALA A 282 -7.02 -1.29 -9.25
C ALA A 282 -7.83 -0.30 -10.11
N ASP A 283 -8.86 -0.80 -10.83
CA ASP A 283 -9.64 0.03 -11.75
C ASP A 283 -10.91 0.48 -11.04
N LEU A 284 -11.67 1.31 -11.74
CA LEU A 284 -13.04 1.59 -11.33
C LEU A 284 -13.92 0.36 -11.56
N GLU A 285 -14.78 0.07 -10.60
CA GLU A 285 -15.84 -0.92 -10.77
C GLU A 285 -16.94 -0.34 -11.66
N PRO A 286 -17.34 -1.03 -12.75
CA PRO A 286 -18.31 -0.48 -13.71
C PRO A 286 -19.63 -0.08 -13.05
N GLU A 287 -20.11 -0.89 -12.11
CA GLU A 287 -21.37 -0.68 -11.38
C GLU A 287 -21.30 0.52 -10.43
N LEU A 288 -20.09 0.94 -10.04
CA LEU A 288 -19.83 2.08 -9.15
C LEU A 288 -19.04 3.19 -9.84
N ALA A 289 -18.90 3.16 -11.17
CA ALA A 289 -17.95 3.97 -11.93
C ALA A 289 -18.12 5.47 -11.66
N TRP A 290 -19.36 5.96 -11.61
CA TRP A 290 -19.63 7.36 -11.27
C TRP A 290 -19.12 7.73 -9.88
N SER A 291 -19.50 6.96 -8.86
CA SER A 291 -19.17 7.25 -7.47
C SER A 291 -17.67 7.16 -7.22
N GLN A 292 -17.02 6.14 -7.76
CA GLN A 292 -15.58 5.97 -7.64
C GLN A 292 -14.81 7.01 -8.46
N TRP A 293 -15.32 7.44 -9.62
CA TRP A 293 -14.74 8.56 -10.38
C TRP A 293 -14.74 9.86 -9.58
N GLN A 294 -15.78 10.13 -8.79
CA GLN A 294 -15.79 11.33 -7.93
C GLN A 294 -14.63 11.32 -6.93
N VAL A 295 -14.32 10.15 -6.37
CA VAL A 295 -13.20 9.97 -5.42
C VAL A 295 -11.87 10.22 -6.13
N VAL A 296 -11.62 9.53 -7.25
CA VAL A 296 -10.37 9.68 -8.01
C VAL A 296 -10.16 11.13 -8.46
N ARG A 297 -11.21 11.79 -8.95
CA ARG A 297 -11.12 13.18 -9.39
C ARG A 297 -10.83 14.15 -8.25
N ALA A 298 -11.49 13.99 -7.10
CA ALA A 298 -11.24 14.85 -5.93
C ALA A 298 -9.77 14.76 -5.50
N ASN A 299 -9.22 13.55 -5.54
CA ASN A 299 -7.82 13.28 -5.26
C ASN A 299 -6.86 13.92 -6.29
N SER A 300 -7.22 13.93 -7.58
CA SER A 300 -6.42 14.59 -8.62
C SER A 300 -6.40 16.13 -8.49
N VAL A 301 -7.51 16.74 -8.04
CA VAL A 301 -7.57 18.19 -7.77
C VAL A 301 -6.68 18.54 -6.57
N ALA A 302 -6.69 17.73 -5.52
CA ALA A 302 -5.84 17.95 -4.34
C ALA A 302 -4.33 17.94 -4.66
N ILE A 303 -3.88 17.15 -5.64
CA ILE A 303 -2.49 17.15 -6.11
C ILE A 303 -2.13 18.48 -6.79
N ASN A 304 -3.05 19.00 -7.63
CA ASN A 304 -2.82 20.21 -8.41
C ASN A 304 -2.86 21.49 -7.55
N ASP A 305 -3.61 21.47 -6.44
CA ASP A 305 -3.75 22.60 -5.52
C ASP A 305 -2.64 22.68 -4.45
N GLY A 306 -1.74 21.70 -4.38
CA GLY A 306 -0.45 21.82 -3.71
C GLY A 306 -0.17 20.77 -2.63
N GLY A 307 1.01 20.15 -2.73
CA GLY A 307 1.67 19.37 -1.68
C GLY A 307 1.92 20.20 -0.42
N ARG A 308 0.87 20.40 0.37
CA ARG A 308 0.89 20.85 1.76
C ARG A 308 -0.15 20.07 2.56
N ALA A 309 0.20 18.85 2.90
CA ALA A 309 -0.23 18.17 4.11
C ALA A 309 0.94 17.30 4.59
#